data_AF-A0A0U5JGB0-F1
#
_entry.id   AF-A0A0U5JGB0-F1
#
_cell.length_a   1.000
_cell.length_b   1.000
_cell.length_c   1.000
_cell.angle_alpha   90.00
_cell.angle_beta   90.00
_cell.angle_gamma   90.00
#
_symmetry.space_group_name_H-M   'P 1'
#
loop_
_entity.id
_entity.type
_entity.pdbx_description
1 polymer ?
#
loop_
_entity_poly.entity_id
_entity_poly.type
_entity_poly.pdbx_seq_one_letter_code
_entity_poly.pdbx_strand_id
1 'polypeptide(L)'
;MKTIVLENQTTEGETLQATFAPEKGLNLISFKKGSTEVIEQSTWNLFDERYAGLGALIGPHFHRRRQESIPKIQDEALFPHIARVRSKGVQDPFSHGIARYAPWKVEATPTSLKGVLTGKDTWNDLPLSTLEGQNFKMEFKADLQPSGLLLNLSIVSDTDSLVGIHYYYALPGSRGRLITYVQNQVRIQGQLQPVPPEWSLDSQHKLIFDLSQEADFTFRPYPNPLQGDILLETDSYALRTRYACVCEENCWQLYHPADASFVCIEPISSQDPRHPNLSISELQIHLEILNPP
;
A
#
# COMPACT_ATOMS: atom_id res chain seq x y z
N MET A 1 4.81 21.70 -2.45
CA MET A 1 3.84 20.65 -2.04
C MET A 1 3.57 20.83 -0.57
N LYS A 2 2.31 20.99 -0.16
CA LYS A 2 1.95 21.03 1.26
C LYS A 2 2.01 19.62 1.84
N THR A 3 2.66 19.46 2.99
CA THR A 3 2.74 18.18 3.72
C THR A 3 2.02 18.29 5.06
N ILE A 4 1.63 17.13 5.59
CA ILE A 4 1.16 16.98 6.96
C ILE A 4 2.16 16.07 7.67
N VAL A 5 2.66 16.53 8.82
CA VAL A 5 3.60 15.80 9.65
C VAL A 5 2.88 15.42 10.93
N LEU A 6 2.82 14.12 11.21
CA LEU A 6 2.40 13.58 12.49
C LEU A 6 3.66 13.34 13.34
N GLU A 7 3.64 13.74 14.60
CA GLU A 7 4.76 13.63 15.54
C GLU A 7 4.30 13.00 16.85
N ASN A 8 5.06 12.03 17.35
CA ASN A 8 4.86 11.40 18.65
C ASN A 8 6.22 10.94 19.22
N GLN A 9 6.21 10.29 20.38
CA GLN A 9 7.36 9.62 20.95
C GLN A 9 7.02 8.16 21.28
N THR A 10 8.00 7.27 21.14
CA THR A 10 7.86 5.88 21.57
C THR A 10 7.81 5.78 23.09
N THR A 11 7.49 4.59 23.61
CA THR A 11 7.53 4.31 25.05
C THR A 11 8.92 4.50 25.67
N GLU A 12 9.97 4.41 24.86
CA GLU A 12 11.37 4.63 25.23
C GLU A 12 11.82 6.10 25.06
N GLY A 13 10.93 6.98 24.59
CA GLY A 13 11.22 8.41 24.39
C GLY A 13 11.89 8.74 23.05
N GLU A 14 11.98 7.80 22.11
CA GLU A 14 12.49 8.07 20.76
C GLU A 14 11.47 8.87 19.95
N THR A 15 11.91 9.84 19.15
CA THR A 15 11.01 10.56 18.23
C THR A 15 10.40 9.60 17.21
N LEU A 16 9.10 9.69 17.00
CA LEU A 16 8.38 8.97 15.95
C LEU A 16 7.68 9.99 15.05
N GLN A 17 7.78 9.83 13.73
CA GLN A 17 7.26 10.81 12.77
C GLN A 17 6.71 10.13 11.52
N ALA A 18 5.53 10.54 11.06
CA ALA A 18 4.95 10.11 9.78
C ALA A 18 4.55 11.33 8.95
N THR A 19 5.00 11.41 7.70
CA THR A 19 4.72 12.55 6.81
C THR A 19 3.88 12.13 5.61
N PHE A 20 2.81 12.86 5.36
CA PHE A 20 1.87 12.60 4.27
C PHE A 20 1.79 13.78 3.30
N ALA A 21 1.45 13.50 2.04
CA ALA A 21 1.25 14.49 0.98
C ALA A 21 -0.22 14.52 0.49
N PRO A 22 -1.13 15.28 1.15
CA PRO A 22 -2.56 15.29 0.81
C PRO A 22 -2.88 15.66 -0.64
N GLU A 23 -2.14 16.62 -1.22
CA GLU A 23 -2.32 17.08 -2.60
C GLU A 23 -1.87 16.06 -3.64
N LYS A 24 -1.14 15.02 -3.20
CA LYS A 24 -0.64 13.92 -4.02
C LYS A 24 -1.13 12.60 -3.45
N GLY A 25 -2.43 12.37 -3.44
CA GLY A 25 -3.01 11.08 -3.07
C GLY A 25 -2.90 10.68 -1.60
N LEU A 26 -2.63 11.64 -0.71
CA LEU A 26 -2.37 11.38 0.71
C LEU A 26 -1.28 10.31 0.93
N ASN A 27 -0.34 10.20 -0.02
CA ASN A 27 0.73 9.21 0.04
C ASN A 27 1.65 9.50 1.24
N LEU A 28 2.09 8.44 1.92
CA LEU A 28 3.07 8.49 3.01
C LEU A 28 4.46 8.68 2.39
N ILE A 29 5.08 9.83 2.59
CA ILE A 29 6.38 10.16 1.98
C ILE A 29 7.57 9.87 2.90
N SER A 30 7.32 9.70 4.20
CA SER A 30 8.35 9.39 5.20
C SER A 30 7.71 8.77 6.45
N PHE A 31 8.35 7.76 7.02
CA PHE A 31 8.00 7.21 8.34
C PHE A 31 9.28 6.88 9.11
N LYS A 32 9.47 7.51 10.27
CA LYS A 32 10.73 7.48 11.01
C LYS A 32 10.56 7.17 12.48
N LYS A 33 11.55 6.44 13.02
CA LYS A 33 11.84 6.30 14.46
C LYS A 33 13.28 6.75 14.72
N GLY A 34 13.48 7.81 15.49
CA GLY A 34 14.78 8.44 15.66
C GLY A 34 15.38 8.86 14.31
N SER A 35 16.56 8.33 13.98
CA SER A 35 17.20 8.55 12.67
C SER A 35 16.83 7.50 11.61
N THR A 36 16.07 6.47 11.96
CA THR A 36 15.71 5.37 11.06
C THR A 36 14.55 5.76 10.18
N GLU A 37 14.76 5.87 8.87
CA GLU A 37 13.72 6.02 7.85
C GLU A 37 13.39 4.65 7.26
N VAL A 38 12.11 4.26 7.31
CA VAL A 38 11.68 2.96 6.77
C VAL A 38 11.06 3.06 5.39
N ILE A 39 10.70 4.26 4.90
CA ILE A 39 10.20 4.43 3.52
C ILE A 39 11.38 4.71 2.59
N GLU A 40 11.48 3.97 1.48
CA GLU A 40 12.59 4.06 0.55
C GLU A 40 12.62 5.40 -0.20
N GLN A 41 13.52 6.28 0.22
CA GLN A 41 13.63 7.64 -0.32
C GLN A 41 14.22 7.70 -1.73
N SER A 42 14.98 6.71 -2.20
CA SER A 42 15.48 6.73 -3.59
C SER A 42 14.37 6.64 -4.65
N THR A 43 13.14 6.26 -4.25
CA THR A 43 11.98 6.15 -5.14
C THR A 43 11.24 7.48 -5.38
N TRP A 44 11.75 8.62 -4.87
CA TRP A 44 11.17 9.95 -5.08
C TRP A 44 10.94 10.31 -6.55
N ASN A 45 11.85 9.91 -7.44
CA ASN A 45 11.70 10.13 -8.87
C ASN A 45 10.50 9.39 -9.46
N LEU A 46 10.19 8.18 -8.98
CA LEU A 46 9.01 7.42 -9.38
C LEU A 46 7.74 8.12 -8.89
N PHE A 47 7.81 8.74 -7.72
CA PHE A 47 6.68 9.41 -7.07
C PHE A 47 6.32 10.68 -7.84
N ASP A 48 7.31 11.51 -8.16
CA ASP A 48 7.11 12.70 -8.97
C ASP A 48 6.70 12.40 -10.41
N GLU A 49 7.23 11.32 -11.00
CA GLU A 49 6.91 10.93 -12.37
C GLU A 49 5.47 10.41 -12.51
N ARG A 50 5.05 9.51 -11.61
CA ARG A 50 3.84 8.70 -11.80
C ARG A 50 3.16 8.21 -10.53
N TYR A 51 3.45 8.83 -9.38
CA TYR A 51 2.86 8.45 -8.10
C TYR A 51 3.11 6.97 -7.73
N ALA A 52 4.28 6.45 -8.13
CA ALA A 52 4.81 5.16 -7.68
C ALA A 52 6.00 5.39 -6.73
N GLY A 53 6.42 4.42 -5.93
CA GLY A 53 7.41 4.68 -4.89
C GLY A 53 6.83 5.29 -3.62
N LEU A 54 7.69 5.50 -2.62
CA LEU A 54 7.34 5.95 -1.26
C LEU A 54 6.21 5.10 -0.67
N GLY A 55 5.20 5.70 -0.03
CA GLY A 55 4.05 5.02 0.55
C GLY A 55 2.77 5.32 -0.20
N ALA A 56 2.48 4.58 -1.27
CA ALA A 56 1.28 4.82 -2.08
C ALA A 56 0.00 4.19 -1.50
N LEU A 57 -1.15 4.81 -1.70
CA LEU A 57 -2.46 4.19 -1.42
C LEU A 57 -2.94 3.34 -2.62
N ILE A 58 -3.76 2.32 -2.35
CA ILE A 58 -4.45 1.53 -3.37
C ILE A 58 -5.96 1.75 -3.21
N GLY A 59 -6.65 2.04 -4.30
CA GLY A 59 -8.10 2.06 -4.38
C GLY A 59 -8.65 3.05 -5.42
N PRO A 60 -9.84 2.78 -5.99
CA PRO A 60 -10.74 1.69 -5.64
C PRO A 60 -10.45 0.36 -6.35
N HIS A 61 -9.43 0.28 -7.20
CA HIS A 61 -9.06 -0.97 -7.89
C HIS A 61 -7.56 -1.28 -7.74
N PHE A 62 -7.16 -2.52 -8.01
CA PHE A 62 -5.76 -2.94 -7.97
C PHE A 62 -5.18 -3.13 -9.36
N HIS A 63 -3.87 -2.87 -9.49
CA HIS A 63 -3.11 -3.04 -10.72
C HIS A 63 -3.69 -2.23 -11.90
N ARG A 64 -4.40 -2.84 -12.84
CA ARG A 64 -4.94 -2.17 -14.03
C ARG A 64 -6.35 -2.70 -14.27
N ARG A 65 -7.26 -1.82 -14.67
CA ARG A 65 -8.59 -2.21 -15.15
C ARG A 65 -8.50 -2.99 -16.46
N ARG A 66 -9.54 -3.75 -16.75
CA ARG A 66 -9.73 -4.40 -18.06
C ARG A 66 -9.94 -3.32 -19.11
N GLN A 67 -9.44 -3.54 -20.33
CA GLN A 67 -9.39 -2.50 -21.36
C GLN A 67 -10.77 -1.89 -21.65
N GLU A 68 -11.81 -2.73 -21.65
CA GLU A 68 -13.20 -2.35 -21.86
C GLU A 68 -13.81 -1.50 -20.74
N SER A 69 -13.24 -1.52 -19.53
CA SER A 69 -13.71 -0.73 -18.39
C SER A 69 -12.89 0.52 -18.11
N ILE A 70 -11.87 0.81 -18.92
CA ILE A 70 -11.06 2.04 -18.79
C ILE A 70 -11.87 3.24 -19.30
N PRO A 71 -12.15 4.25 -18.46
CA PRO A 71 -12.84 5.46 -18.89
C PRO A 71 -12.02 6.24 -19.91
N LYS A 72 -12.71 6.84 -20.87
CA LYS A 72 -12.09 7.77 -21.83
C LYS A 72 -11.89 9.13 -21.17
N ILE A 73 -10.64 9.57 -21.07
CA ILE A 73 -10.29 10.90 -20.61
C ILE A 73 -10.23 11.80 -21.85
N GLN A 74 -11.10 12.82 -21.90
CA GLN A 74 -11.18 13.69 -23.09
C GLN A 74 -9.91 14.53 -23.30
N ASP A 75 -9.31 15.01 -22.21
CA ASP A 75 -8.07 15.77 -22.22
C ASP A 75 -7.06 15.14 -21.26
N GLU A 76 -6.22 14.25 -21.78
CA GLU A 76 -5.15 13.60 -21.01
C GLU A 76 -4.03 14.60 -20.59
N ALA A 77 -3.92 15.77 -21.23
CA ALA A 77 -2.87 16.75 -20.93
C ALA A 77 -3.04 17.39 -19.55
N LEU A 78 -4.24 17.32 -18.96
CA LEU A 78 -4.51 17.70 -17.58
C LEU A 78 -3.73 16.85 -16.57
N PHE A 79 -3.27 15.67 -16.96
CA PHE A 79 -2.65 14.69 -16.08
C PHE A 79 -1.25 14.32 -16.59
N PRO A 80 -0.18 15.01 -16.15
CA PRO A 80 1.16 14.85 -16.72
C PRO A 80 1.70 13.42 -16.71
N HIS A 81 1.34 12.61 -15.71
CA HIS A 81 1.77 11.22 -15.62
C HIS A 81 1.22 10.34 -16.76
N ILE A 82 0.08 10.69 -17.38
CA ILE A 82 -0.56 9.88 -18.42
C ILE A 82 0.35 9.73 -19.63
N ALA A 83 0.92 10.83 -20.13
CA ALA A 83 1.84 10.80 -21.27
C ALA A 83 3.00 9.82 -21.03
N ARG A 84 3.52 9.81 -19.80
CA ARG A 84 4.61 8.91 -19.40
C ARG A 84 4.17 7.45 -19.31
N VAL A 85 3.00 7.17 -18.73
CA VAL A 85 2.43 5.82 -18.63
C VAL A 85 2.13 5.26 -20.02
N ARG A 86 1.56 6.08 -20.92
CA ARG A 86 1.28 5.75 -22.32
C ARG A 86 2.55 5.42 -23.11
N SER A 87 3.63 6.17 -22.89
CA SER A 87 4.92 5.91 -23.57
C SER A 87 5.50 4.52 -23.25
N LYS A 88 5.04 3.87 -22.18
CA LYS A 88 5.40 2.51 -21.77
C LYS A 88 4.38 1.45 -22.23
N GLY A 89 3.42 1.82 -23.09
CA GLY A 89 2.38 0.93 -23.61
C GLY A 89 1.26 0.61 -22.62
N VAL A 90 1.15 1.34 -21.51
CA VAL A 90 0.13 1.08 -20.48
C VAL A 90 -1.17 1.82 -20.84
N GLN A 91 -2.28 1.07 -20.89
CA GLN A 91 -3.61 1.55 -21.27
C GLN A 91 -4.42 2.12 -20.10
N ASP A 92 -4.19 1.67 -18.87
CA ASP A 92 -4.83 2.28 -17.71
C ASP A 92 -3.90 3.36 -17.11
N PRO A 93 -4.24 4.66 -17.21
CA PRO A 93 -3.40 5.72 -16.68
C PRO A 93 -3.33 5.73 -15.15
N PHE A 94 -4.36 5.21 -14.48
CA PHE A 94 -4.54 5.25 -13.03
C PHE A 94 -4.36 3.88 -12.41
N SER A 95 -3.22 3.25 -12.68
CA SER A 95 -2.89 1.96 -12.07
C SER A 95 -2.98 2.05 -10.54
N HIS A 96 -3.58 1.03 -9.91
CA HIS A 96 -3.93 0.96 -8.48
C HIS A 96 -4.99 1.99 -8.01
N GLY A 97 -5.77 2.51 -8.95
CA GLY A 97 -6.89 3.40 -8.67
C GLY A 97 -6.50 4.85 -8.35
N ILE A 98 -7.49 5.73 -8.44
CA ILE A 98 -7.32 7.18 -8.35
C ILE A 98 -6.81 7.67 -6.98
N ALA A 99 -6.92 6.86 -5.92
CA ALA A 99 -6.60 7.25 -4.53
C ALA A 99 -5.18 7.80 -4.33
N ARG A 100 -4.17 7.22 -5.01
CA ARG A 100 -2.78 7.68 -4.91
C ARG A 100 -2.43 8.92 -5.73
N TYR A 101 -3.37 9.41 -6.54
CA TYR A 101 -3.14 10.53 -7.45
C TYR A 101 -3.86 11.80 -6.97
N ALA A 102 -5.15 11.66 -6.68
CA ALA A 102 -6.04 12.79 -6.47
C ALA A 102 -5.76 13.52 -5.14
N PRO A 103 -6.03 14.83 -5.06
CA PRO A 103 -5.96 15.57 -3.79
C PRO A 103 -7.05 15.12 -2.80
N TRP A 104 -6.66 14.87 -1.55
CA TRP A 104 -7.58 14.51 -0.48
C TRP A 104 -8.01 15.72 0.36
N LYS A 105 -9.27 15.72 0.83
CA LYS A 105 -9.72 16.65 1.89
C LYS A 105 -9.29 16.07 3.24
N VAL A 106 -8.51 16.84 4.01
CA VAL A 106 -7.87 16.32 5.23
C VAL A 106 -8.08 17.26 6.42
N GLU A 107 -8.38 16.66 7.56
CA GLU A 107 -8.29 17.25 8.90
C GLU A 107 -7.13 16.59 9.65
N ALA A 108 -6.33 17.35 10.38
CA ALA A 108 -5.17 16.82 11.10
C ALA A 108 -4.97 17.47 12.47
N THR A 109 -4.43 16.67 13.37
CA THR A 109 -3.85 17.05 14.67
C THR A 109 -2.35 16.76 14.64
N PRO A 110 -1.59 17.06 15.71
CA PRO A 110 -0.18 16.68 15.77
C PRO A 110 0.08 15.18 15.66
N THR A 111 -0.85 14.31 16.06
CA THR A 111 -0.65 12.85 16.09
C THR A 111 -1.58 12.08 15.17
N SER A 112 -2.57 12.72 14.56
CA SER A 112 -3.53 12.03 13.71
C SER A 112 -3.94 12.85 12.50
N LEU A 113 -4.40 12.16 11.45
CA LEU A 113 -5.13 12.80 10.36
C LEU A 113 -6.27 11.93 9.88
N LYS A 114 -7.29 12.58 9.33
CA LYS A 114 -8.43 11.96 8.66
C LYS A 114 -8.60 12.57 7.28
N GLY A 115 -8.49 11.75 6.25
CA GLY A 115 -8.75 12.08 4.86
C GLY A 115 -10.07 11.51 4.37
N VAL A 116 -10.75 12.25 3.50
CA VAL A 116 -11.91 11.78 2.73
C VAL A 116 -11.70 12.10 1.25
N LEU A 117 -12.02 11.12 0.40
CA LEU A 117 -12.01 11.24 -1.06
C LEU A 117 -13.31 10.66 -1.62
N THR A 118 -13.99 11.38 -2.51
CA THR A 118 -15.26 10.96 -3.08
C THR A 118 -15.26 11.07 -4.59
N GLY A 119 -16.07 10.26 -5.26
CA GLY A 119 -16.26 10.35 -6.71
C GLY A 119 -16.84 11.69 -7.19
N LYS A 120 -17.36 12.52 -6.27
CA LYS A 120 -17.86 13.88 -6.55
C LYS A 120 -16.80 14.96 -6.44
N ASP A 121 -15.66 14.67 -5.80
CA ASP A 121 -14.55 15.60 -5.78
C ASP A 121 -13.99 15.78 -7.19
N THR A 122 -13.35 16.91 -7.43
CA THR A 122 -12.79 17.23 -8.74
C THR A 122 -11.27 17.26 -8.68
N TRP A 123 -10.64 16.81 -9.76
CA TRP A 123 -9.22 17.02 -10.03
C TRP A 123 -9.06 17.56 -11.43
N ASN A 124 -8.50 18.77 -11.55
CA ASN A 124 -8.47 19.55 -12.79
C ASN A 124 -9.88 19.72 -13.40
N ASP A 125 -10.85 20.08 -12.55
CA ASP A 125 -12.27 20.27 -12.89
C ASP A 125 -13.02 19.03 -13.41
N LEU A 126 -12.39 17.85 -13.40
CA LEU A 126 -13.02 16.58 -13.74
C LEU A 126 -13.44 15.81 -12.48
N PRO A 127 -14.70 15.35 -12.38
CA PRO A 127 -15.13 14.49 -11.28
C PRO A 127 -14.33 13.19 -11.22
N LEU A 128 -13.88 12.79 -10.03
CA LEU A 128 -13.10 11.55 -9.87
C LEU A 128 -13.88 10.30 -10.31
N SER A 129 -15.21 10.30 -10.14
CA SER A 129 -16.06 9.22 -10.65
C SER A 129 -16.01 9.05 -12.17
N THR A 130 -15.72 10.12 -12.92
CA THR A 130 -15.54 10.05 -14.37
C THR A 130 -14.18 9.47 -14.75
N LEU A 131 -13.13 9.81 -14.01
CA LEU A 131 -11.78 9.27 -14.21
C LEU A 131 -11.69 7.79 -13.81
N GLU A 132 -12.42 7.42 -12.78
CA GLU A 132 -12.43 6.07 -12.21
C GLU A 132 -13.46 5.16 -12.89
N GLY A 133 -14.55 5.73 -13.44
CA GLY A 133 -15.63 4.97 -14.09
C GLY A 133 -16.68 4.43 -13.13
N GLN A 134 -16.54 4.69 -11.84
CA GLN A 134 -17.48 4.35 -10.78
C GLN A 134 -17.53 5.47 -9.74
N ASN A 135 -18.67 5.63 -9.06
CA ASN A 135 -18.76 6.52 -7.91
C ASN A 135 -18.35 5.77 -6.63
N PHE A 136 -17.78 6.52 -5.68
CA PHE A 136 -17.24 5.97 -4.45
C PHE A 136 -17.14 7.03 -3.34
N LYS A 137 -16.96 6.55 -2.12
CA LYS A 137 -16.47 7.32 -0.97
C LYS A 137 -15.40 6.50 -0.26
N MET A 138 -14.21 7.05 -0.15
CA MET A 138 -13.09 6.49 0.59
C MET A 138 -12.81 7.33 1.84
N GLU A 139 -12.46 6.66 2.93
CA GLU A 139 -11.93 7.28 4.13
C GLU A 139 -10.56 6.70 4.45
N PHE A 140 -9.65 7.57 4.88
CA PHE A 140 -8.32 7.22 5.37
C PHE A 140 -8.13 7.87 6.73
N LYS A 141 -7.71 7.11 7.73
CA LYS A 141 -7.29 7.66 9.03
C LYS A 141 -5.90 7.15 9.33
N ALA A 142 -5.04 8.04 9.80
CA ALA A 142 -3.75 7.68 10.36
C ALA A 142 -3.66 8.24 11.77
N ASP A 143 -3.28 7.38 12.71
CA ASP A 143 -3.04 7.71 14.12
C ASP A 143 -1.62 7.26 14.47
N LEU A 144 -0.74 8.22 14.72
CA LEU A 144 0.62 7.99 15.17
C LEU A 144 0.62 7.81 16.69
N GLN A 145 0.82 6.58 17.13
CA GLN A 145 0.84 6.15 18.53
C GLN A 145 2.27 5.87 18.99
N PRO A 146 2.55 5.79 20.30
CA PRO A 146 3.87 5.40 20.79
C PRO A 146 4.34 4.04 20.28
N SER A 147 3.42 3.13 19.97
CA SER A 147 3.71 1.80 19.43
C SER A 147 3.90 1.75 17.91
N GLY A 148 3.64 2.83 17.17
CA GLY A 148 3.69 2.82 15.72
C GLY A 148 2.61 3.66 15.04
N LEU A 149 2.48 3.46 13.73
CA LEU A 149 1.50 4.13 12.87
C LEU A 149 0.31 3.19 12.62
N LEU A 150 -0.86 3.57 13.14
CA LEU A 150 -2.12 2.90 12.87
C LEU A 150 -2.82 3.56 11.68
N LEU A 151 -3.21 2.77 10.69
CA LEU A 151 -3.92 3.17 9.49
C LEU A 151 -5.29 2.48 9.46
N ASN A 152 -6.33 3.22 9.12
CA ASN A 152 -7.65 2.67 8.84
C ASN A 152 -8.10 3.16 7.45
N LEU A 153 -8.35 2.23 6.55
CA LEU A 153 -8.81 2.50 5.19
C LEU A 153 -10.19 1.89 5.02
N SER A 154 -11.11 2.64 4.41
CA SER A 154 -12.40 2.09 4.01
C SER A 154 -12.90 2.69 2.71
N ILE A 155 -13.74 1.93 2.03
CA ILE A 155 -14.43 2.35 0.81
C ILE A 155 -15.87 1.85 0.81
N VAL A 156 -16.76 2.69 0.29
CA VAL A 156 -18.09 2.31 -0.20
C VAL A 156 -18.18 2.75 -1.65
N SER A 157 -18.50 1.83 -2.56
CA SER A 157 -18.56 2.10 -4.00
C SER A 157 -19.80 1.48 -4.65
N ASP A 158 -20.18 2.01 -5.81
CA ASP A 158 -21.30 1.49 -6.61
C ASP A 158 -20.99 0.13 -7.26
N THR A 159 -19.71 -0.24 -7.37
CA THR A 159 -19.22 -1.48 -7.98
C THR A 159 -18.18 -2.15 -7.09
N ASP A 160 -17.72 -3.34 -7.49
CA ASP A 160 -16.62 -4.02 -6.82
C ASP A 160 -15.39 -3.11 -6.69
N SER A 161 -14.80 -3.12 -5.51
CA SER A 161 -13.74 -2.22 -5.11
C SER A 161 -12.88 -2.84 -4.01
N LEU A 162 -11.74 -2.21 -3.74
CA LEU A 162 -10.85 -2.58 -2.65
C LEU A 162 -10.08 -1.36 -2.14
N VAL A 163 -9.46 -1.53 -0.97
CA VAL A 163 -8.47 -0.63 -0.40
C VAL A 163 -7.20 -1.40 -0.04
N GLY A 164 -6.07 -0.72 -0.05
CA GLY A 164 -4.79 -1.27 0.35
C GLY A 164 -3.70 -0.21 0.41
N ILE A 165 -2.48 -0.64 0.72
CA ILE A 165 -1.28 0.19 0.65
C ILE A 165 -0.25 -0.45 -0.27
N HIS A 166 0.52 0.36 -0.98
CA HIS A 166 1.65 -0.05 -1.80
C HIS A 166 2.91 0.67 -1.31
N TYR A 167 3.35 0.34 -0.09
CA TYR A 167 4.46 1.04 0.56
C TYR A 167 5.80 0.39 0.20
N TYR A 168 6.76 1.21 -0.19
CA TYR A 168 8.12 0.85 -0.55
C TYR A 168 8.97 1.01 0.69
N TYR A 169 9.23 -0.08 1.39
CA TYR A 169 10.08 -0.07 2.57
C TYR A 169 11.54 -0.18 2.17
N ALA A 170 12.40 0.59 2.83
CA ALA A 170 13.83 0.58 2.58
C ALA A 170 14.41 -0.83 2.79
N LEU A 171 15.29 -1.26 1.90
CA LEU A 171 16.00 -2.53 1.99
C LEU A 171 17.50 -2.25 1.93
N PRO A 172 18.13 -1.83 3.05
CA PRO A 172 19.53 -1.45 3.08
C PRO A 172 20.44 -2.56 2.57
N GLY A 173 21.31 -2.24 1.62
CA GLY A 173 22.19 -3.22 0.98
C GLY A 173 21.46 -4.25 0.11
N SER A 174 20.19 -4.00 -0.23
CA SER A 174 19.30 -4.91 -0.97
C SER A 174 19.21 -6.30 -0.32
N ARG A 175 19.21 -6.32 1.03
CA ARG A 175 19.18 -7.54 1.84
C ARG A 175 18.18 -7.42 2.98
N GLY A 176 17.58 -8.55 3.29
CA GLY A 176 16.67 -8.72 4.41
C GLY A 176 15.91 -10.03 4.30
N ARG A 177 15.02 -10.27 5.25
CA ARG A 177 14.11 -11.41 5.20
C ARG A 177 12.74 -11.03 5.72
N LEU A 178 11.73 -11.75 5.25
CA LEU A 178 10.38 -11.68 5.76
C LEU A 178 10.05 -12.91 6.58
N ILE A 179 9.40 -12.69 7.72
CA ILE A 179 8.91 -13.74 8.61
C ILE A 179 7.41 -13.52 8.81
N THR A 180 6.61 -14.53 8.53
CA THR A 180 5.14 -14.41 8.58
C THR A 180 4.47 -15.79 8.68
N TYR A 181 3.16 -15.82 8.88
CA TYR A 181 2.34 -17.04 8.89
C TYR A 181 1.31 -16.99 7.77
N VAL A 182 1.35 -17.99 6.88
CA VAL A 182 0.56 -17.99 5.65
C VAL A 182 -0.10 -19.34 5.39
N GLN A 183 -1.18 -19.32 4.61
CA GLN A 183 -1.74 -20.54 4.07
C GLN A 183 -0.70 -21.30 3.23
N ASN A 184 -0.92 -22.60 3.02
CA ASN A 184 -0.03 -23.45 2.21
C ASN A 184 -0.14 -23.19 0.69
N GLN A 185 -0.85 -22.14 0.29
CA GLN A 185 -1.01 -21.70 -1.08
C GLN A 185 -0.57 -20.24 -1.22
N VAL A 186 0.02 -19.93 -2.36
CA VAL A 186 0.48 -18.60 -2.76
C VAL A 186 0.00 -18.32 -4.17
N ARG A 187 -0.33 -17.06 -4.47
CA ARG A 187 -0.59 -16.63 -5.84
C ARG A 187 0.69 -16.15 -6.49
N ILE A 188 1.07 -16.75 -7.60
CA ILE A 188 2.22 -16.32 -8.43
C ILE A 188 1.71 -16.10 -9.85
N GLN A 189 2.01 -14.93 -10.42
CA GLN A 189 1.55 -14.56 -11.78
C GLN A 189 0.03 -14.71 -11.97
N GLY A 190 -0.75 -14.47 -10.90
CA GLY A 190 -2.20 -14.58 -10.92
C GLY A 190 -2.76 -16.00 -10.67
N GLN A 191 -1.93 -17.03 -10.57
CA GLN A 191 -2.38 -18.41 -10.34
C GLN A 191 -2.13 -18.84 -8.89
N LEU A 192 -3.15 -19.42 -8.26
CA LEU A 192 -3.05 -19.98 -6.92
C LEU A 192 -2.42 -21.38 -7.00
N GLN A 193 -1.31 -21.58 -6.29
CA GLN A 193 -0.55 -22.82 -6.30
C GLN A 193 0.04 -23.10 -4.91
N PRO A 194 0.50 -24.34 -4.63
CA PRO A 194 1.20 -24.64 -3.38
C PRO A 194 2.41 -23.72 -3.19
N VAL A 195 2.70 -23.37 -1.93
CA VAL A 195 3.95 -22.65 -1.59
C VAL A 195 5.15 -23.49 -2.07
N PRO A 196 6.09 -22.91 -2.83
CA PRO A 196 7.25 -23.64 -3.32
C PRO A 196 8.05 -24.30 -2.20
N PRO A 197 8.45 -25.58 -2.35
CA PRO A 197 9.12 -26.35 -1.31
C PRO A 197 10.52 -25.81 -0.95
N GLU A 198 11.13 -25.03 -1.84
CA GLU A 198 12.40 -24.34 -1.59
C GLU A 198 12.26 -23.14 -0.63
N TRP A 199 11.04 -22.64 -0.40
CA TRP A 199 10.79 -21.62 0.61
C TRP A 199 10.75 -22.28 1.99
N SER A 200 11.29 -21.61 3.00
CA SER A 200 11.31 -22.13 4.38
C SER A 200 9.94 -21.99 5.04
N LEU A 201 8.96 -22.75 4.54
CA LEU A 201 7.64 -22.93 5.14
C LEU A 201 7.65 -24.16 6.04
N ASP A 202 7.48 -23.98 7.34
CA ASP A 202 7.44 -25.09 8.29
C ASP A 202 6.03 -25.69 8.46
N SER A 203 5.93 -26.77 9.24
CA SER A 203 4.67 -27.43 9.55
C SER A 203 3.71 -26.58 10.41
N GLN A 204 4.18 -25.45 10.94
CA GLN A 204 3.39 -24.47 11.69
C GLN A 204 2.95 -23.30 10.80
N HIS A 205 3.09 -23.42 9.48
CA HIS A 205 2.75 -22.39 8.50
C HIS A 205 3.60 -21.12 8.58
N LYS A 206 4.75 -21.17 9.28
CA LYS A 206 5.68 -20.06 9.34
C LYS A 206 6.52 -20.04 8.07
N LEU A 207 6.41 -18.97 7.30
CA LEU A 207 7.24 -18.69 6.14
C LEU A 207 8.40 -17.78 6.54
N ILE A 208 9.61 -18.19 6.19
CA ILE A 208 10.78 -17.32 6.13
C ILE A 208 11.18 -17.16 4.66
N PHE A 209 11.07 -15.95 4.14
CA PHE A 209 11.39 -15.61 2.75
C PHE A 209 12.62 -14.69 2.70
N ASP A 210 13.64 -15.12 1.95
CA ASP A 210 14.87 -14.36 1.74
C ASP A 210 14.67 -13.34 0.62
N LEU A 211 14.99 -12.07 0.87
CA LEU A 211 14.85 -10.97 -0.10
C LEU A 211 16.07 -10.80 -1.01
N SER A 212 16.94 -11.81 -1.12
CA SER A 212 18.00 -11.87 -2.14
C SER A 212 17.50 -12.24 -3.54
N GLN A 213 16.24 -12.62 -3.68
CA GLN A 213 15.60 -13.01 -4.94
C GLN A 213 14.37 -12.16 -5.21
N GLU A 214 14.00 -12.03 -6.49
CA GLU A 214 12.79 -11.30 -6.88
C GLU A 214 11.53 -11.88 -6.24
N ALA A 215 10.58 -11.00 -5.96
CA ALA A 215 9.28 -11.38 -5.44
C ALA A 215 8.15 -10.60 -6.13
N ASP A 216 7.08 -11.33 -6.47
CA ASP A 216 5.78 -10.80 -6.88
C ASP A 216 4.72 -11.86 -6.55
N PHE A 217 4.35 -11.91 -5.27
CA PHE A 217 3.57 -12.99 -4.69
C PHE A 217 2.43 -12.46 -3.84
N THR A 218 1.26 -13.09 -3.92
CA THR A 218 0.14 -12.78 -3.03
C THR A 218 -0.08 -13.91 -2.03
N PHE A 219 -0.09 -13.57 -0.75
CA PHE A 219 -0.27 -14.50 0.35
C PHE A 219 -1.58 -14.26 1.09
N ARG A 220 -2.08 -15.31 1.74
CA ARG A 220 -3.24 -15.24 2.64
C ARG A 220 -2.81 -15.62 4.05
N PRO A 221 -3.36 -14.97 5.08
CA PRO A 221 -2.92 -15.17 6.44
C PRO A 221 -3.34 -16.53 7.02
N TYR A 222 -2.59 -16.99 8.02
CA TYR A 222 -2.87 -18.17 8.83
C TYR A 222 -2.42 -17.93 10.29
N PRO A 223 -3.03 -18.53 11.33
CA PRO A 223 -4.23 -19.38 11.30
C PRO A 223 -5.55 -18.59 11.25
N ASN A 224 -5.51 -17.30 11.60
CA ASN A 224 -6.69 -16.44 11.55
C ASN A 224 -6.81 -15.83 10.15
N PRO A 225 -7.86 -16.17 9.37
CA PRO A 225 -8.02 -15.68 8.00
C PRO A 225 -8.34 -14.18 7.92
N LEU A 226 -8.59 -13.51 9.05
CA LEU A 226 -8.95 -12.09 9.12
C LEU A 226 -7.78 -11.16 9.41
N GLN A 227 -6.60 -11.67 9.77
CA GLN A 227 -5.47 -10.86 10.22
C GLN A 227 -4.13 -11.46 9.81
N GLY A 228 -3.17 -10.61 9.42
CA GLY A 228 -1.79 -11.00 9.16
C GLY A 228 -0.80 -10.32 10.09
N ASP A 229 0.34 -10.98 10.34
CA ASP A 229 1.52 -10.43 11.01
C ASP A 229 2.74 -10.73 10.13
N ILE A 230 3.38 -9.68 9.64
CA ILE A 230 4.54 -9.75 8.75
C ILE A 230 5.67 -8.96 9.42
N LEU A 231 6.80 -9.62 9.63
CA LEU A 231 8.02 -9.00 10.13
C LEU A 231 9.04 -8.92 8.99
N LEU A 232 9.42 -7.71 8.62
CA LEU A 232 10.61 -7.42 7.81
C LEU A 232 11.80 -7.24 8.74
N GLU A 233 12.84 -8.04 8.56
CA GLU A 233 14.13 -7.87 9.23
C GLU A 233 15.19 -7.42 8.22
N THR A 234 15.90 -6.36 8.57
CA THR A 234 17.06 -5.84 7.84
C THR A 234 18.23 -5.69 8.81
N ASP A 235 19.41 -5.35 8.28
CA ASP A 235 20.60 -5.13 9.11
C ASP A 235 20.52 -3.87 10.00
N SER A 236 19.64 -2.91 9.67
CA SER A 236 19.56 -1.62 10.39
C SER A 236 18.26 -1.39 11.16
N TYR A 237 17.19 -2.12 10.83
CA TYR A 237 15.91 -2.06 11.53
C TYR A 237 15.08 -3.32 11.30
N ALA A 238 14.05 -3.49 12.12
CA ALA A 238 12.95 -4.39 11.81
C ALA A 238 11.63 -3.62 11.73
N LEU A 239 10.73 -4.01 10.84
CA LEU A 239 9.41 -3.41 10.68
C LEU A 239 8.34 -4.49 10.76
N ARG A 240 7.43 -4.33 11.71
CA ARG A 240 6.29 -5.22 11.86
C ARG A 240 5.04 -4.58 11.26
N THR A 241 4.45 -5.27 10.30
CA THR A 241 3.18 -4.93 9.67
C THR A 241 2.13 -5.91 10.16
N ARG A 242 1.17 -5.42 10.94
CA ARG A 242 -0.02 -6.18 11.32
C ARG A 242 -1.20 -5.60 10.58
N TYR A 243 -2.11 -6.44 10.10
CA TYR A 243 -3.33 -5.94 9.50
C TYR A 243 -4.52 -6.79 9.89
N ALA A 244 -5.72 -6.20 9.83
CA ALA A 244 -6.98 -6.88 10.09
C ALA A 244 -8.08 -6.39 9.14
N CYS A 245 -9.00 -7.29 8.80
CA CYS A 245 -10.19 -7.02 7.99
C CYS A 245 -11.46 -7.53 8.69
N VAL A 246 -12.59 -6.98 8.27
CA VAL A 246 -13.92 -7.39 8.78
C VAL A 246 -14.41 -8.72 8.22
N CYS A 247 -13.74 -9.25 7.19
CA CYS A 247 -14.08 -10.52 6.55
C CYS A 247 -12.83 -11.17 5.91
N GLU A 248 -12.99 -12.41 5.44
CA GLU A 248 -11.90 -13.21 4.87
C GLU A 248 -11.44 -12.73 3.49
N GLU A 249 -12.13 -11.76 2.87
CA GLU A 249 -11.72 -11.11 1.61
C GLU A 249 -10.52 -10.18 1.84
N ASN A 250 -9.36 -10.77 2.15
CA ASN A 250 -8.10 -10.05 2.32
C ASN A 250 -6.91 -10.90 1.86
N CYS A 251 -5.82 -10.21 1.56
CA CYS A 251 -4.52 -10.80 1.30
C CYS A 251 -3.42 -9.77 1.61
N TRP A 252 -2.18 -10.15 1.38
CA TRP A 252 -1.10 -9.18 1.22
C TRP A 252 -0.19 -9.57 0.06
N GLN A 253 0.32 -8.57 -0.66
CA GLN A 253 1.28 -8.78 -1.74
C GLN A 253 2.70 -8.46 -1.26
N LEU A 254 3.64 -9.33 -1.65
CA LEU A 254 5.06 -9.11 -1.56
C LEU A 254 5.59 -8.76 -2.94
N TYR A 255 6.22 -7.59 -3.07
CA TYR A 255 6.90 -7.19 -4.30
C TYR A 255 8.33 -6.72 -4.03
N HIS A 256 9.30 -7.28 -4.73
CA HIS A 256 10.71 -6.91 -4.67
C HIS A 256 11.37 -7.20 -6.02
N PRO A 257 11.73 -6.19 -6.81
CA PRO A 257 12.55 -6.39 -8.01
C PRO A 257 13.98 -6.81 -7.63
N ALA A 258 14.68 -7.53 -8.52
CA ALA A 258 16.07 -7.91 -8.28
C ALA A 258 16.93 -6.68 -7.95
N ASP A 259 17.78 -6.82 -6.93
CA ASP A 259 18.75 -5.83 -6.48
C ASP A 259 18.14 -4.49 -6.03
N ALA A 260 16.81 -4.37 -5.95
CA ALA A 260 16.17 -3.13 -5.55
C ALA A 260 16.51 -2.76 -4.10
N SER A 261 16.68 -1.48 -3.84
CA SER A 261 16.86 -0.96 -2.48
C SER A 261 15.56 -0.91 -1.68
N PHE A 262 14.49 -1.59 -2.12
CA PHE A 262 13.21 -1.60 -1.43
C PHE A 262 12.51 -2.96 -1.53
N VAL A 263 11.59 -3.17 -0.60
CA VAL A 263 10.58 -4.22 -0.65
C VAL A 263 9.20 -3.62 -0.39
N CYS A 264 8.18 -4.12 -1.07
CA CYS A 264 6.79 -3.75 -0.83
C CYS A 264 6.07 -4.86 -0.06
N ILE A 265 5.39 -4.47 1.00
CA ILE A 265 4.48 -5.32 1.78
C ILE A 265 3.13 -4.63 1.73
N GLU A 266 2.17 -5.27 1.07
CA GLU A 266 0.95 -4.61 0.62
C GLU A 266 -0.29 -5.32 1.17
N PRO A 267 -0.73 -5.05 2.42
CA PRO A 267 -2.05 -5.48 2.87
C PRO A 267 -3.16 -4.92 1.97
N ILE A 268 -4.09 -5.78 1.54
CA ILE A 268 -5.17 -5.46 0.60
C ILE A 268 -6.48 -6.13 1.05
N SER A 269 -7.59 -5.40 0.96
CA SER A 269 -8.94 -5.87 1.30
C SER A 269 -9.62 -6.71 0.21
N SER A 270 -8.89 -7.67 -0.39
CA SER A 270 -9.45 -8.64 -1.34
C SER A 270 -8.58 -9.90 -1.39
N GLN A 271 -9.17 -11.09 -1.53
CA GLN A 271 -8.42 -12.35 -1.73
C GLN A 271 -7.86 -12.55 -3.14
N ASP A 272 -8.43 -11.88 -4.13
CA ASP A 272 -7.94 -11.80 -5.50
C ASP A 272 -8.01 -10.33 -5.94
N PRO A 273 -6.98 -9.52 -5.63
CA PRO A 273 -7.02 -8.07 -5.89
C PRO A 273 -7.31 -7.71 -7.35
N ARG A 274 -7.00 -8.58 -8.32
CA ARG A 274 -7.32 -8.33 -9.74
C ARG A 274 -8.80 -8.53 -10.07
N HIS A 275 -9.55 -9.17 -9.18
CA HIS A 275 -10.96 -9.50 -9.29
C HIS A 275 -11.67 -9.28 -7.94
N PRO A 276 -11.72 -8.04 -7.42
CA PRO A 276 -12.48 -7.77 -6.21
C PRO A 276 -13.96 -8.12 -6.41
N ASN A 277 -14.64 -8.47 -5.33
CA ASN A 277 -16.04 -8.91 -5.32
C ASN A 277 -16.88 -8.21 -4.23
N LEU A 278 -16.32 -7.16 -3.61
CA LEU A 278 -16.98 -6.39 -2.55
C LEU A 278 -17.14 -4.93 -2.98
N SER A 279 -18.33 -4.37 -2.75
CA SER A 279 -18.58 -2.93 -2.90
C SER A 279 -18.30 -2.12 -1.63
N ILE A 280 -18.09 -2.80 -0.51
CA ILE A 280 -17.71 -2.23 0.79
C ILE A 280 -16.48 -2.98 1.28
N SER A 281 -15.41 -2.24 1.56
CA SER A 281 -14.19 -2.85 2.10
C SER A 281 -13.60 -2.00 3.22
N GLU A 282 -12.99 -2.65 4.19
CA GLU A 282 -12.28 -2.03 5.30
C GLU A 282 -11.00 -2.81 5.60
N LEU A 283 -9.94 -2.06 5.89
CA LEU A 283 -8.61 -2.59 6.21
C LEU A 283 -7.98 -1.73 7.30
N GLN A 284 -7.57 -2.38 8.39
CA GLN A 284 -6.79 -1.77 9.46
C GLN A 284 -5.36 -2.27 9.36
N ILE A 285 -4.37 -1.38 9.50
CA ILE A 285 -2.94 -1.71 9.39
C ILE A 285 -2.20 -1.02 10.53
N HIS A 286 -1.34 -1.73 11.24
CA HIS A 286 -0.43 -1.18 12.24
C HIS A 286 1.01 -1.44 11.81
N LEU A 287 1.77 -0.36 11.66
CA LEU A 287 3.18 -0.37 11.29
C LEU A 287 4.04 0.02 12.50
N GLU A 288 4.95 -0.86 12.91
CA GLU A 288 5.78 -0.68 14.10
C GLU A 288 7.26 -0.83 13.73
N ILE A 289 8.05 0.21 13.98
CA ILE A 289 9.50 0.21 13.75
C ILE A 289 10.18 -0.33 15.02
N LEU A 290 10.80 -1.49 14.89
CA LEU A 290 11.52 -2.19 15.94
C LEU A 290 13.02 -1.96 15.80
N ASN A 291 13.74 -2.19 16.89
CA ASN A 291 15.20 -2.28 16.84
C ASN A 291 15.60 -3.49 15.98
N PRO A 292 16.75 -3.43 15.29
CA PRO A 292 17.26 -4.59 14.56
C PRO A 292 17.45 -5.78 15.52
N PRO A 293 17.29 -7.02 15.01
CA PRO A 293 17.48 -8.24 15.78
C PRO A 293 18.92 -8.47 16.25
#